data_AF-A0A0J6NIN8-F1
#
_entry.id   AF-A0A0J6NIN8-F1
#
_cell.length_a   1.000
_cell.length_b   1.000
_cell.length_c   1.000
_cell.angle_alpha   90.00
_cell.angle_beta   90.00
_cell.angle_gamma   90.00
#
_symmetry.space_group_name_H-M   'P 1'
#
loop_
_entity.id
_entity.type
_entity.pdbx_description
1 polymer ?
#
loop_
_entity_poly.entity_id
_entity_poly.type
_entity_poly.pdbx_seq_one_letter_code
_entity_poly.pdbx_strand_id
1 'polypeptide(L)'
;MNKQKSWLERGFHAVLYELCAMALLVPIASLLMEQSLLHMGALAFMMSTAAMSWNVVFNMLFDRLEALMGWTRTTAVRCLHALMFEGGLVILLVPLAAWWLDVSYWQAFLLDLGFFAFFLPYTYIFNWLYDALRARLRERGGKPCAELES
;
A
#
# COMPACT_ATOMS: atom_id res chain seq x y z
N MET A 1 -28.61 -9.87 14.86
CA MET A 1 -27.40 -10.60 15.27
C MET A 1 -26.39 -10.61 14.13
N ASN A 2 -25.14 -10.34 14.45
CA ASN A 2 -24.04 -9.89 13.59
C ASN A 2 -23.86 -10.63 12.25
N LYS A 3 -24.05 -9.89 11.15
CA LYS A 3 -23.48 -10.22 9.83
C LYS A 3 -21.98 -9.96 9.94
N GLN A 4 -21.22 -10.99 10.30
CA GLN A 4 -19.77 -10.91 10.32
C GLN A 4 -19.28 -10.43 8.94
N LYS A 5 -18.64 -9.26 8.90
CA LYS A 5 -17.98 -8.75 7.68
C LYS A 5 -16.92 -9.77 7.30
N SER A 6 -17.15 -10.47 6.20
CA SER A 6 -16.43 -11.69 5.87
C SER A 6 -14.95 -11.38 5.68
N TRP A 7 -14.09 -12.01 6.47
CA TRP A 7 -12.64 -11.99 6.29
C TRP A 7 -12.22 -12.37 4.85
N LEU A 8 -13.08 -13.09 4.13
CA LEU A 8 -12.93 -13.44 2.72
C LEU A 8 -13.05 -12.24 1.78
N GLU A 9 -13.91 -11.25 2.04
CA GLU A 9 -13.99 -10.04 1.19
C GLU A 9 -12.71 -9.21 1.32
N ARG A 10 -12.13 -9.14 2.52
CA ARG A 10 -10.88 -8.41 2.78
C ARG A 10 -9.69 -9.11 2.15
N GLY A 11 -9.62 -10.45 2.27
CA GLY A 11 -8.59 -11.26 1.63
C GLY A 11 -8.67 -11.21 0.11
N PHE A 12 -9.86 -11.35 -0.47
CA PHE A 12 -10.05 -11.27 -1.92
C PHE A 12 -9.70 -9.88 -2.47
N HIS A 13 -10.06 -8.81 -1.74
CA HIS A 13 -9.71 -7.45 -2.10
C HIS A 13 -8.19 -7.19 -2.07
N ALA A 14 -7.51 -7.66 -1.02
CA ALA A 14 -6.07 -7.55 -0.90
C ALA A 14 -5.34 -8.33 -2.02
N VAL A 15 -5.78 -9.56 -2.29
CA VAL A 15 -5.21 -10.37 -3.37
C VAL A 15 -5.45 -9.72 -4.73
N LEU A 16 -6.66 -9.23 -5.01
CA LEU A 16 -6.97 -8.58 -6.28
C LEU A 16 -6.17 -7.28 -6.46
N TYR A 17 -6.03 -6.49 -5.40
CA TYR A 17 -5.19 -5.29 -5.38
C TYR A 17 -3.73 -5.64 -5.72
N GLU A 18 -3.16 -6.62 -5.02
CA GLU A 18 -1.76 -6.97 -5.20
C GLU A 18 -1.51 -7.61 -6.58
N LEU A 19 -2.44 -8.40 -7.10
CA LEU A 19 -2.35 -8.99 -8.44
C LEU A 19 -2.44 -7.93 -9.55
N CYS A 20 -3.35 -6.96 -9.42
CA CYS A 20 -3.47 -5.86 -10.38
C CYS A 20 -2.29 -4.90 -10.30
N ALA A 21 -1.78 -4.62 -9.10
CA ALA A 21 -0.56 -3.84 -8.91
C ALA A 21 0.62 -4.52 -9.60
N MET A 22 0.84 -5.82 -9.35
CA MET A 22 1.91 -6.57 -10.01
C MET A 22 1.72 -6.65 -11.53
N ALA A 23 0.50 -6.85 -12.03
CA ALA A 23 0.23 -6.94 -13.46
C ALA A 23 0.58 -5.65 -14.23
N LEU A 24 0.54 -4.49 -13.59
CA LEU A 24 0.90 -3.21 -14.19
C LEU A 24 2.35 -2.81 -13.90
N LEU A 25 2.79 -2.99 -12.66
CA LEU A 25 4.11 -2.55 -12.20
C LEU A 25 5.23 -3.42 -12.78
N VAL A 26 5.05 -4.74 -12.78
CA VAL A 26 6.10 -5.69 -13.18
C VAL A 26 6.50 -5.52 -14.66
N PRO A 27 5.58 -5.38 -15.64
CA PRO A 27 5.96 -5.12 -17.02
C PRO A 27 6.67 -3.78 -17.21
N ILE A 28 6.20 -2.72 -16.55
CA ILE A 28 6.82 -1.38 -16.65
C ILE A 28 8.25 -1.44 -16.08
N ALA A 29 8.40 -2.04 -14.91
CA ALA A 29 9.70 -2.16 -14.25
C ALA A 29 10.65 -3.08 -15.03
N SER A 30 10.14 -4.18 -15.61
CA SER A 30 10.89 -5.09 -16.50
C SER A 30 11.39 -4.38 -17.75
N LEU A 31 10.58 -3.52 -18.37
CA LEU A 31 10.99 -2.71 -19.52
C LEU A 31 12.05 -1.65 -19.16
N LEU A 32 11.93 -1.04 -17.97
CA LEU A 32 12.88 -0.02 -17.51
C LEU A 32 14.23 -0.59 -17.08
N MET A 33 14.23 -1.78 -16.47
CA MET A 33 15.43 -2.43 -15.93
C MET A 33 16.02 -3.48 -16.87
N GLU A 34 15.37 -3.78 -18.01
CA GLU A 34 15.73 -4.84 -18.96
C GLU A 34 15.85 -6.25 -18.32
N GLN A 35 15.11 -6.47 -17.22
CA GLN A 35 15.13 -7.71 -16.44
C GLN A 35 13.89 -8.57 -16.70
N SER A 36 13.99 -9.88 -16.47
CA SER A 36 12.85 -10.79 -16.68
C SER A 36 11.66 -10.50 -15.73
N LEU A 37 10.43 -10.75 -16.19
CA LEU A 37 9.21 -10.51 -15.40
C LEU A 37 9.22 -11.25 -14.05
N LEU A 38 9.73 -12.49 -14.00
CA LEU A 38 9.81 -13.24 -12.75
C LEU A 38 10.79 -12.58 -11.76
N HIS A 39 11.89 -12.03 -12.25
CA HIS A 39 12.90 -11.37 -11.42
C HIS A 39 12.36 -10.07 -10.81
N MET A 40 11.63 -9.29 -11.61
CA MET A 40 10.96 -8.06 -11.16
C MET A 40 9.76 -8.35 -10.26
N GLY A 41 9.01 -9.42 -10.53
CA GLY A 41 7.91 -9.87 -9.66
C GLY A 41 8.42 -10.32 -8.28
N ALA A 42 9.53 -11.06 -8.23
CA ALA A 42 10.18 -11.44 -6.98
C ALA A 42 10.67 -10.22 -6.20
N LEU A 43 11.29 -9.24 -6.88
CA LEU A 43 11.70 -7.98 -6.26
C LEU A 43 10.50 -7.22 -5.68
N ALA A 44 9.43 -7.04 -6.46
CA ALA A 44 8.22 -6.36 -5.99
C ALA A 44 7.61 -7.05 -4.76
N PHE A 45 7.57 -8.38 -4.75
CA PHE A 45 7.11 -9.15 -3.60
C PHE A 45 8.01 -8.97 -2.37
N MET A 46 9.33 -9.01 -2.55
CA MET A 46 10.31 -8.76 -1.47
C MET A 46 10.19 -7.34 -0.91
N MET A 47 10.10 -6.33 -1.78
CA MET A 47 9.94 -4.93 -1.39
C MET A 47 8.61 -4.69 -0.67
N SER A 48 7.50 -5.27 -1.16
CA SER A 48 6.19 -5.23 -0.50
C SER A 48 6.27 -5.80 0.92
N THR A 49 6.88 -6.97 1.07
CA THR A 49 7.06 -7.64 2.37
C THR A 49 7.94 -6.81 3.32
N ALA A 50 9.05 -6.27 2.81
CA ALA A 50 9.96 -5.41 3.58
C ALA A 50 9.26 -4.12 4.02
N ALA A 51 8.50 -3.48 3.13
CA ALA A 51 7.72 -2.28 3.42
C ALA A 51 6.63 -2.52 4.47
N MET A 52 5.87 -3.62 4.36
CA MET A 52 4.87 -3.99 5.37
C MET A 52 5.52 -4.26 6.73
N SER A 53 6.65 -4.96 6.74
CA SER A 53 7.40 -5.25 7.97
C SER A 53 7.92 -3.96 8.61
N TRP A 54 8.51 -3.07 7.81
CA TRP A 54 8.97 -1.76 8.26
C TRP A 54 7.83 -0.91 8.81
N ASN A 55 6.67 -0.91 8.16
CA ASN A 55 5.50 -0.19 8.62
C ASN A 55 5.07 -0.63 10.04
N VAL A 56 5.03 -1.94 10.28
CA VAL A 56 4.72 -2.47 11.63
C VAL A 56 5.79 -2.06 12.64
N VAL A 57 7.07 -2.26 12.31
CA VAL A 57 8.19 -1.92 13.22
C VAL A 57 8.21 -0.43 13.56
N PHE A 58 8.06 0.43 12.55
CA PHE A 58 8.08 1.87 12.72
C PHE A 58 6.90 2.35 13.57
N ASN A 59 5.68 1.89 13.25
CA ASN A 59 4.50 2.23 14.05
C ASN A 59 4.67 1.78 15.51
N MET A 60 5.17 0.56 15.75
CA MET A 60 5.42 0.08 17.11
C MET A 60 6.47 0.90 17.87
N LEU A 61 7.55 1.30 17.19
CA LEU A 61 8.62 2.10 17.80
C LEU A 61 8.11 3.51 18.13
N PHE A 62 7.37 4.11 17.20
CA PHE A 62 6.82 5.44 17.37
C PHE A 62 5.72 5.50 18.43
N ASP A 63 4.83 4.50 18.48
CA ASP A 63 3.80 4.39 19.52
C ASP A 63 4.44 4.31 20.92
N ARG A 64 5.55 3.55 21.06
CA ARG A 64 6.31 3.50 22.32
C ARG A 64 6.96 4.83 22.68
N LEU A 65 7.53 5.52 21.69
CA LEU A 65 8.12 6.85 21.89
C LEU A 65 7.06 7.89 22.28
N GLU A 66 5.88 7.86 21.64
CA GLU A 66 4.76 8.73 21.97
C GLU A 66 4.25 8.47 23.40
N ALA A 67 4.15 7.19 23.79
CA ALA A 67 3.78 6.80 25.15
C ALA A 67 4.81 7.21 26.23
N LEU A 68 6.10 7.20 25.90
CA LEU A 68 7.18 7.63 26.79
C LEU A 68 7.28 9.16 26.92
N MET A 69 7.05 9.89 25.83
CA MET A 69 7.24 11.35 25.77
C MET A 69 5.97 12.15 26.09
N GLY A 70 4.79 11.51 26.10
CA GLY A 70 3.51 12.20 26.40
C GLY A 70 3.18 13.31 25.39
N TRP A 71 3.60 13.16 24.13
CA TRP A 71 3.60 14.24 23.15
C TRP A 71 2.18 14.65 22.73
N THR A 72 1.90 15.96 22.69
CA THR A 72 0.72 16.49 22.00
C THR A 72 0.95 16.38 20.49
N ARG A 73 0.00 15.76 19.76
CA ARG A 73 0.06 15.56 18.29
C ARG A 73 0.05 16.88 17.53
N THR A 74 1.20 17.53 17.51
CA THR A 74 1.43 18.80 16.84
C THR A 74 1.78 18.52 15.37
N THR A 75 1.46 19.44 14.46
CA THR A 75 1.76 19.27 13.02
C THR A 75 3.24 18.99 12.76
N ALA A 76 4.15 19.55 13.56
CA ALA A 76 5.58 19.28 13.50
C ALA A 76 5.94 17.81 13.75
N VAL A 77 5.29 17.17 14.73
CA VAL A 77 5.50 15.75 15.05
C VAL A 77 5.03 14.85 13.90
N ARG A 78 3.91 15.22 13.24
CA ARG A 78 3.43 14.51 12.05
C ARG A 78 4.38 14.61 10.86
N CYS A 79 4.95 15.79 10.62
CA CYS A 79 5.94 15.98 9.56
C CYS A 79 7.21 15.18 9.85
N LEU A 80 7.71 15.24 11.09
CA LEU A 80 8.88 14.46 11.50
C LEU A 80 8.62 12.96 11.36
N HIS A 81 7.45 12.49 11.79
CA HIS A 81 7.03 11.09 11.63
C HIS A 81 7.03 10.65 10.16
N ALA A 82 6.42 11.44 9.28
CA ALA A 82 6.38 11.14 7.86
C ALA A 82 7.79 11.12 7.24
N LEU A 83 8.64 12.08 7.58
CA LEU A 83 10.02 12.14 7.08
C LEU A 83 10.87 10.96 7.58
N MET A 84 10.73 10.57 8.84
CA MET A 84 11.44 9.41 9.40
C MET A 84 10.92 8.09 8.83
N PHE A 85 9.61 7.97 8.62
CA PHE A 85 9.00 6.80 8.01
C PHE A 85 9.52 6.60 6.58
N GLU A 86 9.40 7.65 5.77
CA GLU A 86 9.78 7.64 4.37
C GLU A 86 11.29 7.45 4.22
N GLY A 87 12.08 8.22 4.97
CA GLY A 87 13.54 8.09 4.96
C GLY A 87 14.02 6.70 5.40
N GLY A 88 13.38 6.12 6.41
CA GLY A 88 13.66 4.75 6.85
C GLY A 88 13.30 3.71 5.80
N LEU A 89 12.17 3.87 5.10
CA LEU A 89 11.78 3.01 3.98
C LEU A 89 12.82 3.07 2.86
N VAL A 90 13.24 4.26 2.44
CA VAL A 90 14.24 4.43 1.39
C VAL A 90 15.56 3.75 1.77
N ILE A 91 16.02 3.92 3.02
CA ILE A 91 17.25 3.28 3.53
C ILE A 91 17.13 1.75 3.53
N LEU A 92 15.93 1.19 3.70
CA LEU A 92 15.71 -0.25 3.68
C LEU A 92 15.55 -0.80 2.25
N LEU A 93 14.75 -0.14 1.41
CA LEU A 93 14.32 -0.62 0.10
C LEU A 93 15.37 -0.36 -0.99
N VAL A 94 16.06 0.78 -0.97
CA VAL A 94 17.03 1.13 -2.02
C VAL A 94 18.24 0.18 -2.03
N PRO A 95 18.90 -0.14 -0.89
CA PRO A 95 19.99 -1.11 -0.90
C PRO A 95 19.52 -2.52 -1.28
N LEU A 96 18.30 -2.90 -0.87
CA LEU A 96 17.70 -4.18 -1.24
C LEU A 96 17.52 -4.29 -2.76
N ALA A 97 16.97 -3.26 -3.39
CA ALA A 97 16.77 -3.22 -4.84
C ALA A 97 18.09 -3.12 -5.60
N ALA A 98 19.03 -2.31 -5.13
CA ALA A 98 20.36 -2.18 -5.72
C ALA A 98 21.11 -3.52 -5.70
N TRP A 99 21.08 -4.22 -4.57
CA TRP A 99 21.70 -5.53 -4.42
C TRP A 99 21.02 -6.61 -5.28
N TRP A 100 19.68 -6.59 -5.37
CA TRP A 100 18.94 -7.59 -6.14
C TRP A 100 19.10 -7.44 -7.65
N LEU A 101 19.07 -6.20 -8.16
CA LEU A 101 19.14 -5.92 -9.59
C LEU A 101 20.57 -5.69 -10.10
N ASP A 102 21.56 -5.67 -9.20
CA ASP A 102 22.95 -5.30 -9.47
C ASP A 102 23.07 -3.93 -10.17
N VAL A 103 22.29 -2.96 -9.68
CA VAL A 103 22.23 -1.59 -10.21
C VAL A 103 22.82 -0.60 -9.22
N SER A 104 23.16 0.60 -9.71
CA SER A 104 23.63 1.67 -8.83
C SER A 104 22.56 2.11 -7.84
N TYR A 105 22.97 2.60 -6.65
CA TYR A 105 22.06 3.17 -5.66
C TYR A 105 21.18 4.29 -6.22
N TRP A 106 21.68 5.05 -7.20
CA TRP A 106 20.91 6.09 -7.86
C TRP A 106 19.76 5.52 -8.71
N GLN A 107 20.03 4.46 -9.47
CA GLN A 107 19.00 3.78 -10.25
C GLN A 107 17.97 3.11 -9.34
N ALA A 108 18.41 2.46 -8.26
CA ALA A 108 17.50 1.87 -7.27
C ALA A 108 16.65 2.92 -6.54
N PHE A 109 17.21 4.10 -6.23
CA PHE A 109 16.46 5.22 -5.67
C PHE A 109 15.41 5.77 -6.65
N LEU A 110 15.76 5.92 -7.94
CA LEU A 110 14.79 6.33 -8.96
C LEU A 110 13.69 5.28 -9.17
N LEU A 111 14.03 4.00 -9.10
CA LEU A 111 13.07 2.90 -9.15
C LEU A 111 12.08 2.98 -7.98
N ASP A 112 12.58 3.17 -6.76
CA ASP A 112 11.77 3.33 -5.55
C ASP A 112 10.83 4.54 -5.67
N LEU A 113 11.34 5.69 -6.11
CA LEU A 113 10.52 6.88 -6.37
C LEU A 113 9.46 6.64 -7.46
N GLY A 114 9.80 5.88 -8.51
CA GLY A 114 8.86 5.46 -9.55
C GLY A 114 7.76 4.55 -9.01
N PHE A 115 8.10 3.63 -8.11
CA PHE A 115 7.13 2.77 -7.43
C PHE A 115 6.19 3.58 -6.55
N PHE A 116 6.71 4.50 -5.74
CA PHE A 116 5.89 5.43 -4.95
C PHE A 116 4.95 6.27 -5.82
N ALA A 117 5.46 6.85 -6.90
CA ALA A 117 4.70 7.66 -7.84
C ALA A 117 3.61 6.85 -8.56
N PHE A 118 3.82 5.54 -8.77
CA PHE A 118 2.82 4.65 -9.36
C PHE A 118 1.77 4.18 -8.33
N PHE A 119 2.21 3.76 -7.15
CA PHE A 119 1.33 3.21 -6.11
C PHE A 119 0.37 4.24 -5.53
N LEU A 120 0.78 5.52 -5.40
CA LEU A 120 -0.08 6.59 -4.90
C LEU A 120 -1.39 6.78 -5.70
N PRO A 121 -1.33 7.08 -7.02
CA PRO A 121 -2.54 7.21 -7.84
C PRO A 121 -3.25 5.86 -8.01
N TYR A 122 -2.52 4.76 -8.11
CA TYR A 122 -3.12 3.42 -8.22
C TYR A 122 -4.01 3.10 -7.01
N THR A 123 -3.49 3.32 -5.79
CA THR A 123 -4.23 3.11 -4.54
C THR A 123 -5.44 4.01 -4.44
N TYR A 124 -5.31 5.29 -4.83
CA TYR A 124 -6.41 6.23 -4.85
C TYR A 124 -7.54 5.78 -5.79
N ILE A 125 -7.20 5.41 -7.04
CA ILE A 125 -8.17 4.95 -8.04
C ILE A 125 -8.85 3.64 -7.59
N PHE A 126 -8.08 2.70 -7.06
CA PHE A 126 -8.62 1.42 -6.60
C PHE A 126 -9.57 1.59 -5.42
N ASN A 127 -9.21 2.42 -4.44
CA ASN A 127 -10.08 2.77 -3.32
C ASN A 127 -11.37 3.44 -3.81
N TRP A 128 -11.26 4.40 -4.74
CA TRP A 128 -12.42 5.07 -5.32
C TRP A 128 -13.35 4.10 -6.07
N LEU A 129 -12.79 3.20 -6.88
CA LEU A 129 -13.55 2.20 -7.62
C LEU A 129 -14.29 1.23 -6.68
N TYR A 130 -13.63 0.83 -5.59
CA TYR A 130 -14.23 -0.04 -4.59
C TYR A 130 -15.39 0.64 -3.84
N ASP A 131 -15.20 1.90 -3.43
CA ASP A 131 -16.25 2.69 -2.79
C ASP A 131 -17.43 2.93 -3.73
N ALA A 132 -17.18 3.19 -5.02
CA ALA A 132 -18.21 3.32 -6.04
C ALA A 132 -19.00 2.02 -6.27
N LEU A 133 -18.32 0.87 -6.31
CA LEU A 133 -18.96 -0.44 -6.43
C LEU A 133 -19.82 -0.74 -5.20
N ARG A 134 -19.31 -0.42 -4.01
CA ARG A 134 -20.02 -0.60 -2.74
C ARG A 134 -21.24 0.31 -2.62
N ALA A 135 -21.15 1.55 -3.09
CA ALA A 135 -22.28 2.47 -3.16
C ALA A 135 -23.40 1.90 -4.05
N ARG A 136 -23.05 1.39 -5.25
CA ARG A 136 -24.02 0.75 -6.17
C ARG A 136 -24.66 -0.53 -5.60
N LEU A 137 -23.91 -1.31 -4.82
CA LEU A 137 -24.45 -2.48 -4.12
C LEU A 137 -25.39 -2.10 -2.97
N ARG A 138 -25.18 -0.96 -2.29
CA ARG A 138 -26.08 -0.44 -1.26
C ARG A 138 -27.39 0.07 -1.84
N GLU A 139 -27.34 0.76 -2.98
CA GLU A 139 -28.53 1.28 -3.67
C GLU A 139 -29.44 0.14 -4.16
N ARG A 140 -28.88 -0.99 -4.61
CA ARG A 140 -29.68 -2.18 -4.97
C ARG A 140 -30.27 -2.94 -3.78
N GLY A 141 -29.79 -2.69 -2.56
CA GLY A 141 -30.28 -3.33 -1.33
C GLY A 141 -31.36 -2.52 -0.60
N GLY A 142 -31.59 -1.26 -0.97
CA GLY A 142 -32.65 -0.42 -0.44
C GLY A 142 -33.89 -0.48 -1.31
N LYS A 143 -34.73 -1.51 -1.15
CA LYS A 143 -36.13 -1.36 -1.51
C LYS A 143 -36.77 -0.44 -0.45
N PRO A 144 -37.28 0.75 -0.80
CA PRO A 144 -38.27 1.39 0.07
C PRO A 144 -39.46 0.42 0.09
N CYS A 145 -39.77 -0.13 1.25
CA CYS A 145 -41.05 -0.78 1.45
C CYS A 145 -42.09 0.34 1.51
N ALA A 146 -42.52 0.80 0.33
CA ALA A 146 -43.82 1.45 0.18
C ALA A 146 -44.90 0.36 0.31
N GLU A 147 -46.06 0.77 0.81
CA GLU A 147 -47.24 -0.03 1.13
C GLU A 147 -47.11 -0.95 2.36
N LEU A 148 -47.76 -0.55 3.46
CA LEU A 148 -48.92 -1.23 4.04
C LEU A 148 -49.20 -0.68 5.46
N GLU A 149 -49.80 0.51 5.59
CA GLU A 149 -50.73 0.78 6.71
C GLU A 149 -51.91 1.59 6.17
N SER A 150 -53.06 0.95 6.26
CA SER A 150 -54.43 1.33 5.92
C SER A 150 -55.03 2.32 6.91
#